data_AF-A0A960PSM7-F1
#
_entry.id   AF-A0A960PSM7-F1
#
_cell.length_a   1.000
_cell.length_b   1.000
_cell.length_c   1.000
_cell.angle_alpha   90.00
_cell.angle_beta   90.00
_cell.angle_gamma   90.00
#
_symmetry.space_group_name_H-M   'P 1'
#
loop_
_entity.id
_entity.type
_entity.pdbx_description
1 polymer ?
#
loop_
_entity_poly.entity_id
_entity_poly.type
_entity_poly.pdbx_seq_one_letter_code
_entity_poly.pdbx_strand_id
1 'polypeptide(L)'
;MRRPFCWHVAAFLLLSTGAPALAQGWTTKGADGRRTGQAQVVGPSSPAGLSAVALPSERAVNMPPAVGSDGTVYVGTWGMIRSYGLADRGLWNKSDGKLFALLPDLSSAWPAPFPGELVPHCYAYGSRPGTPLFCPQGGTLNGYNGTVEGTPAMSEDESVLYVGRGDGRLHALRASDGTELWSYRSFNPEDPDDPEGGGEV
;
A
#
# COMPACT_ATOMS: atom_id res chain seq x y z
N MET A 1 -12.35 -33.42 3.51
CA MET A 1 -11.84 -32.15 4.06
C MET A 1 -10.75 -31.63 3.14
N ARG A 2 -11.05 -30.66 2.29
CA ARG A 2 -10.03 -30.01 1.43
C ARG A 2 -9.35 -28.94 2.28
N ARG A 3 -8.03 -29.04 2.44
CA ARG A 3 -7.23 -27.98 3.08
C ARG A 3 -7.37 -26.71 2.26
N PRO A 4 -7.54 -25.51 2.87
CA PRO A 4 -7.57 -24.28 2.11
C PRO A 4 -6.22 -24.14 1.38
N PHE A 5 -6.29 -23.92 0.07
CA PHE A 5 -5.12 -23.59 -0.74
C PHE A 5 -4.65 -22.19 -0.28
N CYS A 6 -3.50 -22.15 0.36
CA CYS A 6 -2.85 -20.93 0.83
C CYS A 6 -2.10 -20.30 -0.35
N TRP A 7 -2.72 -19.30 -0.98
CA TRP A 7 -2.05 -18.51 -2.02
C TRP A 7 -0.94 -17.68 -1.35
N HIS A 8 0.31 -18.10 -1.52
CA HIS A 8 1.44 -17.23 -1.21
C HIS A 8 1.53 -16.20 -2.34
N VAL A 9 0.81 -15.09 -2.20
CA VAL A 9 1.03 -13.92 -3.05
C VAL A 9 2.37 -13.33 -2.64
N ALA A 10 3.44 -13.79 -3.30
CA ALA A 10 4.74 -13.17 -3.19
C ALA A 10 4.75 -11.95 -4.14
N ALA A 11 4.65 -10.76 -3.57
CA ALA A 11 5.03 -9.55 -4.29
C ALA A 11 6.56 -9.51 -4.34
N PHE A 12 7.15 -9.46 -5.54
CA PHE A 12 8.58 -9.29 -5.74
C PHE A 12 8.85 -7.83 -6.09
N LEU A 13 9.58 -7.12 -5.24
CA LEU A 13 10.20 -5.83 -5.58
C LEU A 13 11.52 -6.12 -6.28
N LEU A 14 11.63 -5.82 -7.58
CA LEU A 14 12.89 -5.98 -8.32
C LEU A 14 13.74 -4.71 -8.14
N LEU A 15 14.86 -4.81 -7.43
CA LEU A 15 15.85 -3.73 -7.29
C LEU A 15 17.17 -4.14 -7.94
N SER A 16 17.78 -3.25 -8.72
CA SER A 16 19.15 -3.48 -9.22
C SER A 16 20.18 -3.12 -8.15
N THR A 17 20.87 -4.11 -7.59
CA THR A 17 21.99 -3.88 -6.68
C THR A 17 23.21 -3.42 -7.49
N GLY A 18 23.80 -2.28 -7.13
CA GLY A 18 25.00 -1.73 -7.76
C GLY A 18 24.78 -0.51 -8.67
N ALA A 19 23.55 -0.01 -8.80
CA ALA A 19 23.33 1.31 -9.36
C ALA A 19 23.73 2.39 -8.33
N PRO A 20 24.39 3.50 -8.73
CA PRO A 20 24.54 4.65 -7.85
C PRO A 20 23.14 5.11 -7.39
N ALA A 21 23.07 5.75 -6.21
CA ALA A 21 21.86 6.44 -5.74
C ALA A 21 21.21 7.19 -6.91
N LEU A 22 19.88 7.09 -7.03
CA LEU A 22 19.20 7.74 -8.15
C LEU A 22 19.55 9.24 -8.13
N ALA A 23 19.98 9.79 -9.27
CA ALA A 23 20.23 11.22 -9.38
C ALA A 23 18.99 12.07 -9.05
N GLN A 24 17.80 11.45 -9.09
CA GLN A 24 16.51 12.00 -8.69
C GLN A 24 15.60 10.86 -8.20
N GLY A 25 14.95 11.02 -7.04
CA GLY A 25 14.00 10.04 -6.50
C GLY A 25 12.78 9.83 -7.40
N TRP A 26 12.03 8.75 -7.15
CA TRP A 26 10.70 8.50 -7.72
C TRP A 26 9.65 8.79 -6.65
N THR A 27 9.50 10.06 -6.29
CA THR A 27 8.85 10.48 -5.04
C THR A 27 7.33 10.32 -5.02
N THR A 28 6.70 10.02 -6.16
CA THR A 28 5.24 9.82 -6.26
C THR A 28 4.86 8.95 -7.46
N LYS A 29 3.56 8.62 -7.57
CA LYS A 29 3.01 7.97 -8.77
C LYS A 29 3.30 8.80 -10.01
N GLY A 30 4.06 8.24 -10.94
CA GLY A 30 4.48 8.94 -12.15
C GLY A 30 5.74 9.78 -11.98
N ALA A 31 6.60 9.43 -11.01
CA ALA A 31 7.95 9.96 -10.78
C ALA A 31 8.05 11.38 -10.23
N ASP A 32 7.28 12.33 -10.78
CA ASP A 32 7.40 13.76 -10.49
C ASP A 32 6.04 14.42 -10.18
N GLY A 33 6.05 15.69 -9.78
CA GLY A 33 4.84 16.46 -9.49
C GLY A 33 3.89 16.64 -10.68
N ARG A 34 4.32 16.32 -11.91
CA ARG A 34 3.52 16.33 -13.13
C ARG A 34 3.06 14.93 -13.55
N ARG A 35 3.45 13.89 -12.80
CA ARG A 35 3.13 12.47 -13.01
C ARG A 35 3.49 11.96 -14.40
N THR A 36 4.64 12.36 -14.94
CA THR A 36 5.06 12.03 -16.31
C THR A 36 5.36 10.55 -16.54
N GLY A 37 5.75 9.81 -15.50
CA GLY A 37 6.18 8.42 -15.59
C GLY A 37 7.51 8.23 -16.31
N GLN A 38 8.30 9.29 -16.48
CA GLN A 38 9.56 9.25 -17.22
C GLN A 38 10.75 9.00 -16.29
N ALA A 39 11.48 7.92 -16.51
CA ALA A 39 12.78 7.70 -15.90
C ALA A 39 13.87 8.45 -16.69
N GLN A 40 14.76 9.17 -15.99
CA GLN A 40 15.93 9.82 -16.60
C GLN A 40 17.10 8.85 -16.83
N VAL A 41 16.91 7.57 -16.52
CA VAL A 41 17.91 6.51 -16.66
C VAL A 41 17.38 5.39 -17.54
N VAL A 42 18.26 4.79 -18.35
CA VAL A 42 17.95 3.55 -19.05
C VAL A 42 17.96 2.43 -18.01
N GLY A 43 16.83 1.71 -17.90
CA GLY A 43 16.70 0.59 -16.98
C GLY A 43 17.70 -0.55 -17.25
N PRO A 44 17.83 -1.51 -16.32
CA PRO A 44 18.76 -2.63 -16.48
C PRO A 44 18.43 -3.42 -17.76
N SER A 45 19.45 -3.63 -18.61
CA SER A 45 19.34 -4.40 -19.86
C SER A 45 19.52 -5.91 -19.66
N SER A 46 19.78 -6.34 -18.42
CA SER A 46 19.98 -7.73 -18.01
C SER A 46 19.39 -7.94 -16.62
N PRO A 47 18.86 -9.13 -16.30
CA PRO A 47 18.39 -9.46 -14.96
C PRO A 47 19.52 -9.64 -13.93
N ALA A 48 20.79 -9.59 -14.37
CA ALA A 48 21.93 -9.63 -13.48
C ALA A 48 21.87 -8.48 -12.46
N GLY A 49 21.96 -8.81 -11.18
CA GLY A 49 21.89 -7.84 -10.08
C GLY A 49 20.46 -7.45 -9.65
N LEU A 50 19.41 -8.10 -10.18
CA LEU A 50 18.07 -7.95 -9.63
C LEU A 50 17.93 -8.74 -8.32
N SER A 51 17.58 -8.04 -7.25
CA SER A 51 17.18 -8.63 -5.96
C SER A 51 15.68 -8.51 -5.77
N ALA A 52 15.10 -9.47 -5.06
CA ALA A 52 13.70 -9.38 -4.68
C ALA A 52 13.44 -9.88 -3.26
N VAL A 53 12.54 -9.18 -2.57
CA VAL A 53 12.07 -9.53 -1.23
C VAL A 53 10.59 -9.87 -1.27
N ALA A 54 10.20 -10.91 -0.53
CA ALA A 54 8.81 -11.17 -0.22
C ALA A 54 8.47 -10.47 1.10
N LEU A 55 7.43 -9.64 1.10
CA LEU A 55 6.90 -9.08 2.34
C LEU A 55 6.31 -10.20 3.22
N PRO A 56 6.34 -10.08 4.57
CA PRO A 56 5.83 -11.11 5.45
C PRO A 56 4.34 -11.43 5.20
N SER A 57 3.97 -12.72 5.18
CA SER A 57 2.60 -13.28 5.28
C SER A 57 1.52 -12.72 4.34
N GLU A 58 1.07 -13.46 3.31
CA GLU A 58 -0.18 -13.22 2.52
C GLU A 58 -0.49 -11.74 2.14
N ARG A 59 0.53 -10.88 2.07
CA ARG A 59 0.41 -9.44 1.80
C ARG A 59 0.41 -9.19 0.30
N ALA A 60 -0.62 -8.52 -0.21
CA ALA A 60 -0.57 -7.94 -1.55
C ALA A 60 -0.01 -6.53 -1.52
N VAL A 61 0.98 -6.27 -2.37
CA VAL A 61 1.30 -4.93 -2.84
C VAL A 61 0.41 -4.67 -4.06
N ASN A 62 -0.47 -3.69 -3.98
CA ASN A 62 -1.28 -3.25 -5.13
C ASN A 62 -1.05 -1.77 -5.48
N MET A 63 -0.20 -1.08 -4.73
CA MET A 63 0.05 0.34 -4.92
C MET A 63 1.44 0.55 -5.50
N PRO A 64 1.60 1.48 -6.45
CA PRO A 64 2.92 1.93 -6.87
C PRO A 64 3.72 2.41 -5.64
N PRO A 65 5.02 2.10 -5.56
CA PRO A 65 5.85 2.64 -4.50
C PRO A 65 6.23 4.10 -4.76
N ALA A 66 6.66 4.78 -3.70
CA ALA A 66 7.52 5.96 -3.79
C ALA A 66 8.96 5.55 -3.47
N VAL A 67 9.95 6.18 -4.08
CA VAL A 67 11.37 5.90 -3.87
C VAL A 67 12.11 7.21 -3.61
N GLY A 68 12.77 7.32 -2.46
CA GLY A 68 13.62 8.46 -2.15
C GLY A 68 14.90 8.48 -3.00
N SER A 69 15.55 9.63 -3.08
CA SER A 69 16.87 9.78 -3.73
C SER A 69 17.95 8.92 -3.06
N ASP A 70 17.78 8.60 -1.78
CA ASP A 70 18.60 7.67 -1.00
C ASP A 70 18.38 6.19 -1.36
N GLY A 71 17.40 5.90 -2.21
CA GLY A 71 17.00 4.55 -2.62
C GLY A 71 16.05 3.85 -1.65
N THR A 72 15.58 4.52 -0.60
CA THR A 72 14.55 3.98 0.30
C THR A 72 13.22 3.85 -0.45
N VAL A 73 12.63 2.65 -0.42
CA VAL A 73 11.37 2.33 -1.08
C VAL A 73 10.22 2.33 -0.08
N TYR A 74 9.20 3.14 -0.33
CA TYR A 74 7.98 3.23 0.44
C TYR A 74 6.84 2.52 -0.29
N VAL A 75 6.25 1.49 0.34
CA VAL A 75 5.26 0.63 -0.30
C VAL A 75 4.09 0.30 0.62
N GLY A 76 2.88 0.59 0.14
CA GLY A 76 1.63 0.21 0.79
C GLY A 76 1.18 -1.20 0.39
N THR A 77 0.62 -1.92 1.35
CA THR A 77 0.02 -3.24 1.14
C THR A 77 -1.47 -3.21 1.45
N TRP A 78 -2.25 -4.07 0.81
CA TRP A 78 -3.60 -4.43 1.23
C TRP A 78 -3.65 -5.30 2.50
N GLY A 79 -2.49 -5.73 2.99
CA GLY A 79 -2.40 -6.59 4.16
C GLY A 79 -2.76 -8.03 3.83
N MET A 80 -3.12 -8.80 4.86
CA MET A 80 -3.49 -10.20 4.71
C MET A 80 -4.66 -10.36 3.74
N ILE A 81 -4.44 -11.15 2.68
CA ILE A 81 -5.48 -11.54 1.73
C ILE A 81 -6.12 -12.85 2.19
N ARG A 82 -7.40 -12.80 2.55
CA ARG A 82 -8.19 -14.00 2.85
C ARG A 82 -9.05 -14.37 1.66
N SER A 83 -8.99 -15.63 1.21
CA SER A 83 -9.86 -16.15 0.16
C SER A 83 -11.08 -16.87 0.75
N TYR A 84 -12.27 -16.59 0.23
CA TYR A 84 -13.49 -17.34 0.56
C TYR A 84 -13.69 -18.59 -0.31
N GLY A 85 -12.63 -19.38 -0.50
CA GLY A 85 -12.73 -20.74 -1.06
C GLY A 85 -12.77 -20.87 -2.58
N LEU A 86 -12.55 -19.81 -3.37
CA LEU A 86 -12.35 -19.89 -4.84
C LEU A 86 -11.11 -19.10 -5.28
N ALA A 87 -10.54 -19.48 -6.43
CA ALA A 87 -9.34 -18.88 -7.01
C ALA A 87 -9.56 -17.46 -7.62
N ASP A 88 -10.79 -16.96 -7.61
CA ASP A 88 -11.13 -15.65 -8.14
C ASP A 88 -10.72 -14.54 -7.14
N ARG A 89 -9.97 -13.55 -7.63
CA ARG A 89 -9.60 -12.35 -6.86
C ARG A 89 -10.82 -11.52 -6.45
N GLY A 90 -11.97 -11.72 -7.10
CA GLY A 90 -13.24 -11.08 -6.74
C GLY A 90 -13.82 -11.51 -5.38
N LEU A 91 -13.26 -12.53 -4.75
CA LEU A 91 -13.66 -13.01 -3.41
C LEU A 91 -12.54 -12.86 -2.38
N TRP A 92 -11.55 -12.02 -2.68
CA TRP A 92 -10.46 -11.72 -1.77
C TRP A 92 -10.86 -10.60 -0.83
N ASN A 93 -10.51 -10.79 0.43
CA ASN A 93 -10.73 -9.82 1.47
C ASN A 93 -9.39 -9.36 2.03
N LYS A 94 -9.22 -8.04 2.04
CA LYS A 94 -8.01 -7.33 2.43
C LYS A 94 -8.21 -6.86 3.86
N SER A 95 -7.28 -7.19 4.74
CA SER A 95 -7.31 -6.72 6.12
C SER A 95 -5.91 -6.37 6.56
N ASP A 96 -5.73 -5.38 7.43
CA ASP A 96 -4.47 -5.03 8.09
C ASP A 96 -3.36 -4.39 7.22
N GLY A 97 -3.69 -3.92 6.02
CA GLY A 97 -2.78 -3.23 5.13
C GLY A 97 -1.96 -2.13 5.80
N LYS A 98 -0.64 -2.22 5.63
CA LYS A 98 0.37 -1.35 6.24
C LYS A 98 1.19 -0.64 5.17
N LEU A 99 1.95 0.37 5.61
CA LEU A 99 2.98 1.02 4.82
C LEU A 99 4.37 0.63 5.35
N PHE A 100 5.22 0.15 4.45
CA PHE A 100 6.59 -0.25 4.73
C PHE A 100 7.56 0.76 4.12
N ALA A 101 8.71 0.94 4.77
CA ALA A 101 9.87 1.62 4.23
C ALA A 101 11.03 0.63 4.21
N LEU A 102 11.61 0.41 3.03
CA LEU A 102 12.66 -0.59 2.79
C LEU A 102 13.91 0.12 2.28
N LEU A 103 15.05 -0.11 2.94
CA LEU A 103 16.35 0.36 2.47
C LEU A 103 16.76 -0.37 1.17
N PRO A 104 17.80 0.11 0.44
CA PRO A 104 18.27 -0.55 -0.77
C PRO A 104 18.69 -2.01 -0.59
N ASP A 105 19.10 -2.40 0.62
CA ASP A 105 19.43 -3.78 1.00
C ASP A 105 18.20 -4.61 1.41
N LEU A 106 17.00 -4.04 1.24
CA LEU A 106 15.68 -4.60 1.56
C LEU A 106 15.43 -4.81 3.06
N SER A 107 16.29 -4.27 3.93
CA SER A 107 16.02 -4.18 5.36
C SER A 107 15.00 -3.07 5.66
N SER A 108 14.34 -3.14 6.83
CA SER A 108 13.37 -2.13 7.23
C SER A 108 14.08 -0.81 7.57
N ALA A 109 13.67 0.29 6.94
CA ALA A 109 14.14 1.63 7.30
C ALA A 109 13.48 2.15 8.58
N TRP A 110 12.28 1.67 8.91
CA TRP A 110 11.55 2.06 10.11
C TRP A 110 11.61 0.98 11.19
N PRO A 111 11.47 1.35 12.49
CA PRO A 111 11.38 0.38 13.58
C PRO A 111 10.19 -0.59 13.44
N ALA A 112 9.09 -0.10 12.85
CA ALA A 112 7.91 -0.87 12.52
C ALA A 112 7.21 -0.26 11.29
N PRO A 113 6.48 -1.06 10.49
CA PRO A 113 5.64 -0.50 9.44
C PRO A 113 4.53 0.37 10.02
N PHE A 114 4.19 1.46 9.33
CA PHE A 114 3.08 2.31 9.72
C PHE A 114 1.78 1.47 9.72
N PRO A 115 1.05 1.41 10.84
CA PRO A 115 0.05 0.39 11.08
C PRO A 115 -1.21 0.60 10.23
N GLY A 116 -1.90 -0.50 9.95
CA GLY A 116 -3.32 -0.49 9.61
C GLY A 116 -4.14 -0.68 10.89
N GLU A 117 -4.84 0.34 11.33
CA GLU A 117 -5.91 0.30 12.34
C GLU A 117 -7.28 0.03 11.69
N LEU A 118 -7.81 -1.18 11.83
CA LEU A 118 -9.10 -1.51 11.22
C LEU A 118 -10.20 -0.57 11.76
N VAL A 119 -10.91 0.10 10.87
CA VAL A 119 -12.23 0.67 11.18
C VAL A 119 -13.27 -0.44 11.10
N PRO A 120 -14.29 -0.47 11.98
CA PRO A 120 -15.41 -1.40 11.84
C PRO A 120 -16.08 -1.18 10.48
N HIS A 121 -16.12 -2.22 9.65
CA HIS A 121 -16.68 -2.15 8.31
C HIS A 121 -17.39 -3.45 7.97
N CYS A 122 -18.46 -3.30 7.20
CA CYS A 122 -19.01 -4.38 6.40
C CYS A 122 -18.70 -4.10 4.94
N TYR A 123 -17.96 -4.96 4.25
CA TYR A 123 -17.61 -4.74 2.84
C TYR A 123 -18.16 -5.85 1.95
N ALA A 124 -18.57 -5.48 0.72
CA ALA A 124 -18.97 -6.40 -0.34
C ALA A 124 -18.14 -6.12 -1.60
N TYR A 125 -17.28 -7.07 -2.00
CA TYR A 125 -16.45 -6.94 -3.20
C TYR A 125 -17.29 -7.10 -4.47
N GLY A 126 -17.64 -5.97 -5.08
CA GLY A 126 -18.39 -5.90 -6.33
C GLY A 126 -19.92 -6.00 -6.16
N SER A 127 -20.64 -5.25 -6.98
CA SER A 127 -22.10 -5.12 -7.02
C SER A 127 -22.84 -6.38 -7.51
N ARG A 128 -22.22 -7.57 -7.40
CA ARG A 128 -22.78 -8.81 -7.92
C ARG A 128 -23.80 -9.38 -6.91
N PRO A 129 -24.96 -9.84 -7.36
CA PRO A 129 -25.87 -10.61 -6.51
C PRO A 129 -25.13 -11.81 -5.90
N GLY A 130 -25.15 -11.93 -4.57
CA GLY A 130 -24.50 -13.03 -3.85
C GLY A 130 -23.05 -12.79 -3.42
N THR A 131 -22.50 -11.58 -3.59
CA THR A 131 -21.21 -11.22 -2.98
C THR A 131 -21.30 -11.39 -1.45
N PRO A 132 -20.40 -12.16 -0.83
CA PRO A 132 -20.38 -12.33 0.62
C PRO A 132 -20.15 -10.99 1.31
N LEU A 133 -20.99 -10.67 2.29
CA LEU A 133 -20.78 -9.55 3.21
C LEU A 133 -19.70 -9.94 4.22
N PHE A 134 -18.60 -9.20 4.28
CA PHE A 134 -17.58 -9.38 5.31
C PHE A 134 -17.71 -8.35 6.41
N CYS A 135 -18.02 -8.79 7.63
CA CYS A 135 -18.19 -7.94 8.82
C CYS A 135 -17.39 -8.50 10.01
N PRO A 136 -16.05 -8.36 10.04
CA PRO A 136 -15.21 -8.97 11.08
C PRO A 136 -15.44 -8.39 12.48
N GLN A 137 -16.00 -7.19 12.57
CA GLN A 137 -16.19 -6.43 13.82
C GLN A 137 -17.63 -5.89 13.96
N GLY A 138 -18.55 -6.30 13.10
CA GLY A 138 -19.84 -5.61 12.92
C GLY A 138 -19.67 -4.23 12.24
N GLY A 139 -20.76 -3.51 12.00
CA GLY A 139 -20.74 -2.18 11.38
C GLY A 139 -21.78 -2.00 10.27
N THR A 140 -21.78 -0.82 9.65
CA THR A 140 -22.59 -0.50 8.46
C THR A 140 -21.84 -0.96 7.19
N LEU A 141 -22.58 -1.25 6.11
CA LEU A 141 -21.99 -1.56 4.81
C LEU A 141 -21.19 -0.35 4.32
N ASN A 142 -19.87 -0.37 4.48
CA ASN A 142 -18.94 0.69 4.13
C ASN A 142 -17.79 0.13 3.29
N GLY A 143 -17.35 0.93 2.31
CA GLY A 143 -16.30 0.57 1.35
C GLY A 143 -14.90 0.41 1.94
N TYR A 144 -14.67 0.93 3.15
CA TYR A 144 -13.33 1.22 3.65
C TYR A 144 -13.00 0.39 4.89
N ASN A 145 -11.86 -0.28 4.85
CA ASN A 145 -11.43 -1.22 5.90
C ASN A 145 -10.32 -0.66 6.80
N GLY A 146 -9.99 0.64 6.66
CA GLY A 146 -8.90 1.28 7.39
C GLY A 146 -7.51 0.91 6.86
N THR A 147 -7.40 0.25 5.72
CA THR A 147 -6.08 -0.09 5.18
C THR A 147 -5.44 1.08 4.47
N VAL A 148 -4.12 1.00 4.29
CA VAL A 148 -3.39 1.93 3.43
C VAL A 148 -3.85 1.71 1.98
N GLU A 149 -4.58 2.69 1.44
CA GLU A 149 -5.24 2.66 0.13
C GLU A 149 -4.70 3.74 -0.81
N GLY A 150 -3.96 4.74 -0.30
CA GLY A 150 -3.33 5.77 -1.11
C GLY A 150 -1.92 5.39 -1.57
N THR A 151 -1.59 5.70 -2.82
CA THR A 151 -0.19 5.63 -3.29
C THR A 151 0.67 6.61 -2.49
N PRO A 152 1.74 6.17 -1.82
CA PRO A 152 2.59 7.07 -1.04
C PRO A 152 3.22 8.16 -1.92
N ALA A 153 3.42 9.34 -1.36
CA ALA A 153 4.08 10.47 -2.02
C ALA A 153 4.99 11.21 -1.04
N MET A 154 6.21 11.56 -1.44
CA MET A 154 7.14 12.34 -0.61
C MET A 154 7.02 13.84 -0.87
N SER A 155 7.36 14.65 0.12
CA SER A 155 7.61 16.09 -0.05
C SER A 155 8.82 16.33 -0.97
N GLU A 156 8.94 17.55 -1.48
CA GLU A 156 10.02 17.95 -2.38
C GLU A 156 11.42 17.82 -1.74
N ASP A 157 11.51 18.04 -0.44
CA ASP A 157 12.73 17.85 0.36
C ASP A 157 12.91 16.41 0.88
N GLU A 158 12.02 15.49 0.48
CA GLU A 158 12.01 14.08 0.86
C GLU A 158 11.94 13.80 2.38
N SER A 159 11.58 14.81 3.20
CA SER A 159 11.53 14.69 4.65
C SER A 159 10.19 14.17 5.19
N VAL A 160 9.12 14.32 4.40
CA VAL A 160 7.76 13.93 4.76
C VAL A 160 7.18 12.96 3.72
N LEU A 161 6.54 11.91 4.18
CA LEU A 161 5.80 10.95 3.37
C LEU A 161 4.30 11.08 3.64
N TYR A 162 3.54 11.32 2.58
CA TYR A 162 2.09 11.43 2.60
C TYR A 162 1.45 10.11 2.14
N VAL A 163 0.43 9.66 2.86
CA VAL A 163 -0.31 8.45 2.50
C VAL A 163 -1.79 8.59 2.86
N GLY A 164 -2.65 8.26 1.90
CA GLY A 164 -4.10 8.16 2.09
C GLY A 164 -4.47 6.80 2.67
N ARG A 165 -5.50 6.78 3.51
CA ARG A 165 -5.89 5.59 4.23
C ARG A 165 -7.42 5.47 4.30
N GLY A 166 -7.92 4.23 4.28
CA GLY A 166 -9.35 3.92 4.37
C GLY A 166 -9.99 4.22 5.73
N ASP A 167 -9.30 4.95 6.63
CA ASP A 167 -9.88 5.54 7.84
C ASP A 167 -10.40 6.97 7.59
N GLY A 168 -10.43 7.40 6.32
CA GLY A 168 -10.88 8.71 5.90
C GLY A 168 -9.86 9.81 6.13
N ARG A 169 -8.57 9.46 6.26
CA ARG A 169 -7.50 10.43 6.53
C ARG A 169 -6.36 10.38 5.53
N LEU A 170 -5.77 11.56 5.34
CA LEU A 170 -4.42 11.74 4.81
C LEU A 170 -3.45 11.83 5.99
N HIS A 171 -2.44 10.99 6.02
CA HIS A 171 -1.38 11.01 7.03
C HIS A 171 -0.10 11.61 6.45
N ALA A 172 0.59 12.42 7.25
CA ALA A 172 1.94 12.86 6.98
C ALA A 172 2.89 12.23 8.00
N LEU A 173 3.85 11.48 7.51
CA LEU A 173 4.81 10.72 8.29
C LEU A 173 6.21 11.28 8.09
N ARG A 174 7.05 11.28 9.12
CA ARG A 174 8.47 11.56 8.96
C ARG A 174 9.11 10.43 8.17
N ALA A 175 9.75 10.76 7.04
CA ALA A 175 10.33 9.76 6.15
C ALA A 175 11.39 8.89 6.86
N SER A 176 12.15 9.46 7.79
CA SER A 176 13.27 8.78 8.46
C SER A 176 12.88 7.68 9.45
N ASP A 177 11.71 7.76 10.07
CA ASP A 177 11.32 6.86 11.17
C ASP A 177 9.86 6.40 11.14
N GLY A 178 9.04 6.93 10.22
CA GLY A 178 7.63 6.58 10.07
C GLY A 178 6.71 7.22 11.13
N THR A 179 7.22 8.12 11.97
CA THR A 179 6.41 8.80 12.99
C THR A 179 5.38 9.70 12.33
N GLU A 180 4.11 9.59 12.73
CA GLU A 180 3.08 10.53 12.30
C GLU A 180 3.38 11.95 12.79
N LEU A 181 3.48 12.88 11.86
CA LEU A 181 3.64 14.32 12.12
C LEU A 181 2.28 14.99 12.29
N TRP A 182 1.33 14.65 11.43
CA TRP A 182 -0.06 15.09 11.47
C TRP A 182 -0.95 14.19 10.62
N SER A 183 -2.26 14.29 10.83
CA SER A 183 -3.28 13.71 9.96
C SER A 183 -4.40 14.71 9.67
N TYR A 184 -4.99 14.60 8.48
CA TYR A 184 -6.10 15.43 8.02
C TYR A 184 -7.27 14.52 7.62
N ARG A 185 -8.45 14.77 8.20
CA ARG A 185 -9.67 14.04 7.86
C ARG A 185 -10.24 14.58 6.54
N SER A 186 -10.36 13.71 5.55
CA SER A 186 -10.90 14.02 4.23
C SER A 186 -12.33 13.52 4.01
N PHE A 187 -12.79 12.53 4.79
CA PHE A 187 -14.20 12.09 4.82
C PHE A 187 -14.48 11.27 6.08
N ASN A 188 -15.75 10.91 6.30
CA ASN A 188 -16.21 10.01 7.34
C ASN A 188 -16.40 8.58 6.82
N PRO A 189 -15.52 7.62 7.12
CA PRO A 189 -15.65 6.25 6.64
C PRO A 189 -16.81 5.48 7.27
N GLU A 190 -17.43 6.02 8.32
CA GLU A 190 -18.60 5.43 8.99
C GLU A 190 -19.92 5.82 8.33
N ASP A 191 -19.92 6.87 7.49
CA ASP A 191 -21.11 7.39 6.82
C ASP A 191 -21.08 6.96 5.33
N PRO A 192 -21.93 5.99 4.92
CA PRO A 192 -21.98 5.53 3.53
C PRO A 192 -22.52 6.59 2.55
N ASP A 193 -23.19 7.63 3.07
CA ASP A 193 -23.75 8.72 2.29
C ASP A 193 -22.86 9.98 2.30
N ASP A 194 -21.64 9.88 2.85
CA ASP A 194 -20.70 11.00 2.88
C ASP A 194 -20.38 11.45 1.43
N PRO A 195 -20.72 12.69 1.04
CA PRO A 195 -20.48 13.19 -0.31
C PRO A 195 -18.98 13.33 -0.64
N GLU A 196 -18.11 13.35 0.37
CA GLU A 196 -16.65 13.39 0.25
C GLU A 196 -16.03 11.98 0.24
N GLY A 197 -16.85 10.93 0.47
CA GLY A 197 -16.45 9.53 0.40
C GLY A 197 -16.12 9.07 -1.02
N GLY A 198 -14.89 9.34 -1.47
CA GLY A 198 -14.35 8.79 -2.72
C GLY A 198 -13.93 7.33 -2.54
N GLY A 199 -14.48 6.42 -3.36
CA GLY A 199 -14.13 4.99 -3.34
C GLY A 199 -12.63 4.69 -3.52
N GLU A 200 -12.21 3.46 -3.19
CA GLU A 200 -10.80 2.98 -3.22
C GLU A 200 -9.98 3.66 -4.34
N VAL A 201 -9.00 4.50 -3.96
CA VAL A 201 -8.14 5.27 -4.90
C VAL A 201 -6.99 4.41 -5.46
#